data_AF-A0A023PZP2-F1
#
_entry.id   AF-A0A023PZP2-F1
#
_cell.length_a   1.000
_cell.length_b   1.000
_cell.length_c   1.000
_cell.angle_alpha   90.00
_cell.angle_beta   90.00
_cell.angle_gamma   90.00
#
_symmetry.space_group_name_H-M   'P 1'
#
loop_
_entity.id
_entity.type
_entity.pdbx_description
1 polymer ?
#
loop_
_entity_poly.entity_id
_entity_poly.type
_entity_poly.pdbx_seq_one_letter_code
_entity_poly.pdbx_strand_id
1 'polypeptide(L)'
;MANYQEAFQYAFSNTSETRQSLYCNSDPLIYWQSLYNHGFSEKEVERIFEHIYAFELWSELKGEEIQNQQAAGLLLLINAQGYLSVMLSEMQNYFNINLSSQMCECTLNQINTLPENKLIEWLIAGVDYFSLIENRRLENMILAAKT
;
A
#
# COMPACT_ATOMS: atom_id res chain seq x y z
N MET A 1 -3.19 8.51 -17.76
CA MET A 1 -2.42 7.45 -17.10
C MET A 1 -1.73 8.07 -15.92
N ALA A 2 -1.75 7.39 -14.79
CA ALA A 2 -1.23 7.91 -13.54
C ALA A 2 0.30 7.98 -13.57
N ASN A 3 0.85 9.02 -12.95
CA ASN A 3 2.27 9.24 -12.82
C ASN A 3 2.80 8.60 -11.54
N TYR A 4 3.90 7.84 -11.65
CA TYR A 4 4.53 7.17 -10.51
C TYR A 4 4.96 8.14 -9.40
N GLN A 5 5.66 9.21 -9.75
CA GLN A 5 6.19 10.18 -8.78
C GLN A 5 5.06 10.87 -8.01
N GLU A 6 3.99 11.26 -8.69
CA GLU A 6 2.80 11.83 -8.04
C GLU A 6 2.06 10.80 -7.16
N ALA A 7 2.00 9.53 -7.58
CA ALA A 7 1.35 8.46 -6.80
C ALA A 7 2.16 8.11 -5.56
N PHE A 8 3.49 8.06 -5.69
CA PHE A 8 4.44 7.89 -4.60
C PHE A 8 4.29 9.03 -3.59
N GLN A 9 4.30 10.27 -4.08
CA GLN A 9 4.08 11.42 -3.22
C GLN A 9 2.72 11.33 -2.51
N TYR A 10 1.65 10.97 -3.20
CA TYR A 10 0.35 10.81 -2.56
C TYR A 10 0.37 9.73 -1.45
N ALA A 11 0.95 8.56 -1.73
CA ALA A 11 0.98 7.43 -0.81
C ALA A 11 1.86 7.72 0.44
N PHE A 12 2.97 8.44 0.26
CA PHE A 12 4.05 8.53 1.24
C PHE A 12 4.40 9.95 1.72
N SER A 13 3.89 11.04 1.14
CA SER A 13 4.24 12.42 1.60
C SER A 13 3.52 12.87 2.87
N ASN A 14 2.43 12.20 3.26
CA ASN A 14 1.70 12.47 4.50
C ASN A 14 2.19 11.63 5.70
N THR A 15 3.42 11.12 5.66
CA THR A 15 4.03 10.45 6.82
C THR A 15 4.67 11.43 7.82
N SER A 16 4.11 12.64 7.94
CA SER A 16 4.43 13.54 9.05
C SER A 16 3.75 13.05 10.34
N GLU A 17 4.58 12.74 11.33
CA GLU A 17 4.29 12.54 12.76
C GLU A 17 3.45 11.32 13.18
N THR A 18 2.34 10.96 12.51
CA THR A 18 1.53 9.81 12.99
C THR A 18 2.07 8.47 12.51
N ARG A 19 2.70 8.42 11.32
CA ARG A 19 3.29 7.17 10.80
C ARG A 19 4.67 6.86 11.35
N GLN A 20 5.30 7.74 12.12
CA GLN A 20 6.44 7.29 12.93
C GLN A 20 6.00 6.22 13.94
N SER A 21 4.75 6.17 14.43
CA SER A 21 4.37 5.14 15.41
C SER A 21 4.16 3.74 14.81
N LEU A 22 3.63 3.63 13.59
CA LEU A 22 3.58 2.38 12.81
C LEU A 22 4.96 1.96 12.31
N TYR A 23 5.88 2.92 12.19
CA TYR A 23 7.27 2.70 11.76
C TYR A 23 8.28 2.61 12.92
N CYS A 24 7.88 2.87 14.17
CA CYS A 24 8.79 2.91 15.33
C CYS A 24 8.55 1.82 16.36
N ASN A 25 7.50 1.01 16.33
CA ASN A 25 7.35 -0.08 17.32
C ASN A 25 6.92 -1.44 16.74
N SER A 26 6.87 -1.56 15.41
CA SER A 26 6.88 -2.83 14.71
C SER A 26 7.57 -2.60 13.38
N ASP A 27 8.90 -2.73 13.43
CA ASP A 27 9.87 -2.73 12.33
C ASP A 27 9.20 -2.66 10.93
N PRO A 28 8.98 -1.45 10.41
CA PRO A 28 8.29 -1.24 9.15
C PRO A 28 9.22 -1.74 8.06
N LEU A 29 9.06 -3.01 7.68
CA LEU A 29 10.02 -3.78 6.92
C LEU A 29 11.28 -4.06 7.76
N ILE A 30 11.27 -5.19 8.46
CA ILE A 30 12.45 -5.93 8.99
C ILE A 30 13.67 -5.90 8.04
N TYR A 31 13.43 -5.68 6.74
CA TYR A 31 14.42 -5.50 5.69
C TYR A 31 15.24 -4.19 5.77
N TRP A 32 14.70 -3.07 6.26
CA TRP A 32 15.48 -1.82 6.36
C TRP A 32 16.49 -1.86 7.48
N GLN A 33 16.15 -2.47 8.62
CA GLN A 33 17.10 -2.67 9.70
C GLN A 33 18.31 -3.49 9.23
N SER A 34 18.09 -4.46 8.34
CA SER A 34 19.17 -5.17 7.66
C SER A 34 20.05 -4.23 6.84
N LEU A 35 19.48 -3.33 6.04
CA LEU A 35 20.26 -2.36 5.25
C LEU A 35 21.07 -1.40 6.14
N TYR A 36 20.49 -0.90 7.23
CA TYR A 36 21.23 -0.12 8.22
C TYR A 36 22.38 -0.92 8.85
N ASN A 37 22.14 -2.19 9.21
CA ASN A 37 23.17 -3.07 9.76
C ASN A 37 24.31 -3.37 8.76
N HIS A 38 24.07 -3.19 7.46
CA HIS A 38 25.08 -3.30 6.40
C HIS A 38 25.70 -1.94 6.01
N GLY A 39 25.41 -0.88 6.77
CA GLY A 39 26.07 0.43 6.64
C GLY A 39 25.42 1.42 5.68
N PHE A 40 24.21 1.13 5.18
CA PHE A 40 23.45 2.10 4.39
C PHE A 40 22.98 3.26 5.27
N SER A 41 23.08 4.48 4.75
CA SER A 41 22.51 5.68 5.38
C SER A 41 21.00 5.78 5.16
N GLU A 42 20.33 6.59 5.98
CA GLU A 42 18.89 6.90 5.84
C GLU A 42 18.53 7.39 4.44
N LYS A 43 19.35 8.28 3.86
CA LYS A 43 19.13 8.79 2.49
C LYS A 43 19.27 7.70 1.42
N GLU A 44 20.15 6.72 1.63
CA GLU A 44 20.30 5.60 0.69
C GLU A 44 19.14 4.63 0.82
N VAL A 45 18.69 4.35 2.04
CA VAL A 45 17.50 3.55 2.32
C VAL A 45 16.26 4.18 1.69
N GLU A 46 16.05 5.48 1.88
CA GLU A 46 14.94 6.23 1.28
C GLU A 46 14.97 6.16 -0.25
N ARG A 47 16.14 6.33 -0.87
CA ARG A 47 16.30 6.18 -2.33
C ARG A 47 16.03 4.77 -2.83
N ILE A 48 16.46 3.74 -2.09
CA ILE A 48 16.18 2.34 -2.44
C ILE A 48 14.68 2.09 -2.35
N PHE A 49 14.02 2.61 -1.31
CA PHE A 49 12.58 2.50 -1.17
C PHE A 49 11.86 3.16 -2.36
N GLU A 50 12.16 4.43 -2.63
CA GLU A 50 11.50 5.18 -3.69
C GLU A 50 11.78 4.61 -5.08
N HIS A 51 13.03 4.28 -5.41
CA HIS A 51 13.37 3.96 -6.80
C HIS A 51 13.33 2.47 -7.13
N ILE A 52 13.33 1.59 -6.13
CA ILE A 52 13.34 0.14 -6.33
C ILE A 52 12.06 -0.45 -5.77
N TYR A 53 11.89 -0.46 -4.45
CA TYR A 53 10.82 -1.21 -3.83
C TYR A 53 9.42 -0.68 -4.20
N ALA A 54 9.17 0.62 -4.00
CA ALA A 54 7.88 1.21 -4.33
C ALA A 54 7.58 1.18 -5.84
N PHE A 55 8.62 1.20 -6.68
CA PHE A 55 8.47 1.05 -8.13
C PHE A 55 8.11 -0.39 -8.54
N GLU A 56 8.63 -1.41 -7.84
CA GLU A 56 8.21 -2.80 -8.04
C GLU A 56 6.73 -2.99 -7.66
N LEU A 57 6.30 -2.42 -6.54
CA LEU A 57 4.89 -2.42 -6.13
C LEU A 57 3.99 -1.71 -7.15
N TRP A 58 4.46 -0.58 -7.69
CA TRP A 58 3.78 0.15 -8.77
C TRP A 58 3.64 -0.70 -10.04
N SER A 59 4.67 -1.46 -10.37
CA SER A 59 4.66 -2.37 -11.53
C SER A 59 3.70 -3.54 -11.30
N GLU A 60 3.67 -4.12 -10.11
CA GLU A 60 2.76 -5.21 -9.74
C GLU A 60 1.29 -4.82 -9.89
N LEU A 61 0.92 -3.60 -9.48
CA LEU A 61 -0.44 -3.09 -9.60
C LEU A 61 -0.76 -2.50 -10.98
N LYS A 62 0.16 -2.59 -11.95
CA LYS A 62 0.05 -1.98 -13.29
C LYS A 62 -0.29 -0.49 -13.22
N GLY A 63 0.37 0.24 -12.32
CA GLY A 63 -0.02 1.61 -11.97
C GLY A 63 -0.04 2.57 -13.15
N GLU A 64 0.83 2.38 -14.14
CA GLU A 64 0.83 3.18 -15.37
C GLU A 64 -0.51 3.09 -16.10
N GLU A 65 -1.19 1.95 -16.05
CA GLU A 65 -2.46 1.72 -16.74
C GLU A 65 -3.69 2.25 -15.97
N ILE A 66 -3.50 2.75 -14.74
CA ILE A 66 -4.57 3.36 -13.95
C ILE A 66 -4.81 4.79 -14.43
N GLN A 67 -6.06 5.16 -14.64
CA GLN A 67 -6.42 6.49 -15.15
C GLN A 67 -6.49 7.53 -14.04
N ASN A 68 -6.98 7.15 -12.86
CA ASN A 68 -7.15 8.05 -11.73
C ASN A 68 -5.89 8.10 -10.85
N GLN A 69 -5.27 9.29 -10.78
CA GLN A 69 -4.03 9.51 -10.03
C GLN A 69 -4.16 9.19 -8.53
N GLN A 70 -5.27 9.60 -7.93
CA GLN A 70 -5.51 9.39 -6.50
C GLN A 70 -5.75 7.91 -6.18
N ALA A 71 -6.51 7.21 -7.02
CA ALA A 71 -6.73 5.78 -6.88
C ALA A 71 -5.43 4.99 -7.01
N ALA A 72 -4.56 5.37 -7.96
CA ALA A 72 -3.25 4.77 -8.13
C ALA A 72 -2.37 4.97 -6.87
N GLY A 73 -2.39 6.17 -6.28
CA GLY A 73 -1.70 6.45 -5.01
C GLY A 73 -2.25 5.64 -3.83
N LEU A 74 -3.57 5.52 -3.70
CA LEU A 74 -4.20 4.70 -2.65
C LEU A 74 -3.87 3.21 -2.82
N LEU A 75 -3.92 2.68 -4.03
CA LEU A 75 -3.57 1.29 -4.33
C LEU A 75 -2.09 1.01 -4.05
N LEU A 76 -1.19 1.95 -4.38
CA LEU A 76 0.23 1.85 -4.04
C LEU A 76 0.44 1.79 -2.53
N LEU A 77 -0.29 2.62 -1.77
CA LEU A 77 -0.25 2.59 -0.30
C LEU A 77 -0.74 1.24 0.25
N ILE A 78 -1.88 0.74 -0.25
CA ILE A 78 -2.43 -0.56 0.14
C ILE A 78 -1.43 -1.70 -0.18
N ASN A 79 -0.75 -1.62 -1.34
CA ASN A 79 0.26 -2.61 -1.71
C ASN A 79 1.48 -2.55 -0.77
N ALA A 80 1.97 -1.35 -0.46
CA ALA A 80 3.07 -1.17 0.47
C ALA A 80 2.76 -1.67 1.89
N GLN A 81 1.49 -1.69 2.28
CA GLN A 81 1.02 -2.27 3.53
C GLN A 81 0.81 -3.80 3.47
N GLY A 82 0.98 -4.42 2.30
CA GLY A 82 0.84 -5.87 2.09
C GLY A 82 -0.61 -6.35 1.92
N TYR A 83 -1.56 -5.44 1.65
CA TYR A 83 -3.00 -5.77 1.58
C TYR A 83 -3.59 -5.71 0.17
N LEU A 84 -2.75 -5.53 -0.87
CA LEU A 84 -3.24 -5.44 -2.25
C LEU A 84 -4.02 -6.69 -2.66
N SER A 85 -3.49 -7.88 -2.39
CA SER A 85 -4.15 -9.14 -2.76
C SER A 85 -5.53 -9.30 -2.11
N VAL A 86 -5.68 -8.86 -0.85
CA VAL A 86 -6.96 -8.85 -0.14
C VAL A 86 -7.93 -7.86 -0.79
N MET A 87 -7.49 -6.63 -1.04
CA MET A 87 -8.32 -5.61 -1.69
C MET A 87 -8.78 -6.05 -3.08
N LEU A 88 -7.88 -6.63 -3.89
CA LEU A 88 -8.22 -7.13 -5.22
C LEU A 88 -9.17 -8.32 -5.17
N SER A 89 -9.00 -9.23 -4.20
CA SER A 89 -9.93 -10.35 -3.98
C SER A 89 -11.34 -9.85 -3.65
N GLU A 90 -11.48 -8.89 -2.74
CA GLU A 90 -12.78 -8.29 -2.39
C GLU A 90 -13.42 -7.59 -3.59
N MET A 91 -12.64 -6.84 -4.37
CA MET A 91 -13.13 -6.17 -5.57
C MET A 91 -13.57 -7.18 -6.64
N GLN A 92 -12.77 -8.22 -6.88
CA GLN A 92 -13.08 -9.27 -7.85
C GLN A 92 -14.35 -10.01 -7.45
N ASN A 93 -14.50 -10.31 -6.16
CA ASN A 93 -15.71 -10.93 -5.62
C ASN A 93 -16.94 -10.04 -5.84
N TYR A 94 -16.84 -8.75 -5.49
CA TYR A 94 -17.95 -7.79 -5.62
C TYR A 94 -18.45 -7.64 -7.06
N PHE A 95 -17.53 -7.62 -8.04
CA PHE A 95 -17.88 -7.48 -9.46
C PHE A 95 -18.05 -8.80 -10.22
N ASN A 96 -18.06 -9.95 -9.53
CA ASN A 96 -18.11 -11.28 -10.16
C ASN A 96 -17.00 -11.50 -11.21
N ILE A 97 -15.80 -11.00 -10.94
CA ILE A 97 -14.56 -11.28 -11.69
C ILE A 97 -13.93 -12.55 -11.11
N ASN A 98 -13.15 -13.27 -11.91
CA ASN A 98 -12.36 -14.41 -11.41
C ASN A 98 -11.46 -14.00 -10.23
N LEU A 99 -11.57 -14.75 -9.12
CA LEU A 99 -10.87 -14.52 -7.86
C LEU A 99 -9.41 -14.94 -7.94
N SER A 100 -8.59 -14.11 -8.58
CA SER A 100 -7.15 -14.32 -8.73
C SER A 100 -6.34 -13.62 -7.64
N SER A 101 -6.93 -12.64 -6.96
CA SER A 101 -6.24 -11.73 -6.03
C SER A 101 -5.08 -10.95 -6.67
N GLN A 102 -5.03 -10.90 -8.01
CA GLN A 102 -4.01 -10.23 -8.80
C GLN A 102 -4.64 -9.16 -9.70
N MET A 103 -3.85 -8.18 -10.13
CA MET A 103 -4.30 -7.12 -11.04
C MET A 103 -4.46 -7.64 -12.47
N CYS A 104 -5.57 -8.35 -12.72
CA CYS A 104 -5.92 -8.82 -14.05
C CYS A 104 -6.56 -7.71 -14.90
N GLU A 105 -6.63 -7.92 -16.21
CA GLU A 105 -7.20 -6.94 -17.16
C GLU A 105 -8.65 -6.56 -16.82
N CYS A 106 -9.47 -7.51 -16.38
CA CYS A 106 -10.84 -7.24 -15.95
C CYS A 106 -10.90 -6.34 -14.71
N THR A 107 -10.04 -6.57 -13.72
CA THR A 107 -9.97 -5.76 -12.50
C THR A 107 -9.49 -4.34 -12.81
N LEU A 108 -8.44 -4.21 -13.61
CA LEU A 108 -7.93 -2.93 -14.07
C LEU A 108 -8.99 -2.14 -14.85
N ASN A 109 -9.73 -2.81 -15.73
CA ASN A 109 -10.84 -2.19 -16.45
C ASN A 109 -11.89 -1.66 -15.47
N GLN A 110 -12.27 -2.43 -14.44
CA GLN A 110 -13.23 -1.94 -13.45
C GLN A 110 -12.72 -0.72 -12.67
N ILE A 111 -11.45 -0.73 -12.25
CA ILE A 111 -10.80 0.41 -11.60
C ILE A 111 -10.91 1.66 -12.49
N ASN A 112 -10.69 1.51 -13.79
CA ASN A 112 -10.74 2.64 -14.73
C ASN A 112 -12.16 3.08 -15.12
N THR A 113 -13.17 2.22 -14.97
CA THR A 113 -14.56 2.54 -15.36
C THR A 113 -15.45 2.95 -14.20
N LEU A 114 -15.07 2.65 -12.95
CA LEU A 114 -15.86 3.03 -11.79
C LEU A 114 -15.97 4.55 -11.65
N PRO A 115 -17.12 5.06 -11.17
CA PRO A 115 -17.22 6.46 -10.78
C PRO A 115 -16.12 6.80 -9.77
N GLU A 116 -15.35 7.84 -10.08
CA GLU A 116 -14.17 8.24 -9.30
C GLU A 116 -14.46 8.35 -7.81
N ASN A 117 -15.54 9.04 -7.43
CA ASN A 117 -15.93 9.19 -6.03
C ASN A 117 -16.15 7.85 -5.33
N LYS A 118 -16.74 6.86 -6.01
CA LYS A 118 -17.02 5.54 -5.45
C LYS A 118 -15.77 4.70 -5.30
N LEU A 119 -14.89 4.74 -6.30
CA LEU A 119 -13.60 4.06 -6.21
C LEU A 119 -12.76 4.63 -5.06
N ILE A 120 -12.67 5.95 -4.97
CA ILE A 120 -11.89 6.62 -3.92
C ILE A 120 -12.48 6.36 -2.53
N GLU A 121 -13.81 6.47 -2.34
CA GLU A 121 -14.48 6.13 -1.08
C GLU A 121 -14.15 4.70 -0.63
N TRP A 122 -14.20 3.75 -1.56
CA TRP A 122 -13.92 2.34 -1.25
C TRP A 122 -12.45 2.10 -0.89
N LEU A 123 -11.52 2.67 -1.66
CA LEU A 123 -10.09 2.53 -1.39
C LEU A 123 -9.69 3.17 -0.05
N ILE A 124 -10.25 4.34 0.28
CA ILE A 124 -10.04 4.99 1.59
C ILE A 124 -10.57 4.10 2.72
N ALA A 125 -11.81 3.59 2.60
CA ALA A 125 -12.37 2.69 3.60
C ALA A 125 -11.52 1.42 3.79
N GLY A 126 -10.91 0.92 2.72
CA GLY A 126 -9.95 -0.17 2.77
C GLY A 126 -8.69 0.18 3.58
N VAL A 127 -8.05 1.32 3.28
CA VAL A 127 -6.88 1.81 4.02
C VAL A 127 -7.19 1.94 5.53
N ASP A 128 -8.34 2.51 5.87
CA ASP A 128 -8.77 2.69 7.26
C ASP A 128 -8.99 1.34 7.96
N TYR A 129 -9.64 0.40 7.28
CA TYR A 129 -9.89 -0.95 7.79
C TYR A 129 -8.58 -1.71 8.05
N PHE A 130 -7.65 -1.71 7.11
CA PHE A 130 -6.37 -2.39 7.27
C PHE A 130 -5.51 -1.75 8.37
N SER A 131 -5.55 -0.42 8.50
CA SER A 131 -4.90 0.28 9.61
C SER A 131 -5.46 -0.14 10.97
N LEU A 132 -6.78 -0.35 11.06
CA LEU A 132 -7.43 -0.85 12.28
C LEU A 132 -7.06 -2.30 12.60
N ILE A 133 -6.93 -3.17 11.59
CA ILE A 133 -6.43 -4.54 11.77
C ILE A 133 -5.00 -4.51 12.34
N GLU A 134 -4.13 -3.71 11.74
CA GLU A 134 -2.72 -3.64 12.15
C GLU A 134 -2.58 -3.15 13.59
N ASN A 135 -3.31 -2.09 13.96
CA ASN A 135 -3.33 -1.60 15.33
C ASN A 135 -3.77 -2.67 16.34
N ARG A 136 -4.83 -3.43 16.03
CA ARG A 136 -5.27 -4.54 16.90
C ARG A 136 -4.22 -5.64 17.00
N ARG A 137 -3.53 -5.96 15.91
CA ARG A 137 -2.45 -6.96 15.91
C ARG A 137 -1.32 -6.54 16.85
N LEU A 138 -0.92 -5.26 16.79
CA LEU A 138 0.11 -4.68 17.64
C LEU A 138 -0.28 -4.67 19.13
N GLU A 139 -1.51 -4.25 19.44
CA GLU A 139 -2.04 -4.29 20.81
C GLU A 139 -1.97 -5.70 21.40
N ASN A 140 -2.36 -6.71 20.63
CA ASN A 140 -2.31 -8.12 21.04
C ASN A 140 -0.88 -8.62 21.25
N MET A 141 0.08 -8.22 20.39
CA MET A 141 1.49 -8.58 20.56
C MET A 141 2.10 -7.96 21.82
N ILE A 142 1.78 -6.68 22.10
CA ILE A 142 2.22 -5.99 23.31
C ILE A 142 1.64 -6.66 24.57
N LEU A 143 0.37 -7.08 24.51
CA LEU A 143 -0.26 -7.79 25.61
C LEU A 143 0.43 -9.14 25.87
N ALA A 144 0.70 -9.91 24.81
CA ALA A 144 1.35 -11.21 24.88
C ALA A 144 2.81 -11.14 25.38
N ALA A 145 3.55 -10.06 25.07
CA ALA A 145 4.91 -9.87 25.56
C ALA A 145 5.01 -9.47 27.04
N LYS A 146 3.88 -9.07 27.65
CA LYS A 146 3.80 -8.68 29.07
C LYS A 146 3.36 -9.83 29.98
N THR A 147 2.86 -10.92 29.42
CA THR A 147 2.44 -12.16 30.12
C THR A 147 3.51 -13.22 30.04
#